data_AF-A0A9E5YQ61-F1
#
_entry.id   AF-A0A9E5YQ61-F1
#
_cell.length_a   1.000
_cell.length_b   1.000
_cell.length_c   1.000
_cell.angle_alpha   90.00
_cell.angle_beta   90.00
_cell.angle_gamma   90.00
#
_symmetry.space_group_name_H-M   'P 1'
#
loop_
_entity.id
_entity.type
_entity.pdbx_description
1 polymer ?
#
loop_
_entity_poly.entity_id
_entity_poly.type
_entity_poly.pdbx_seq_one_letter_code
_entity_poly.pdbx_strand_id
1 'polypeptide(L)'
;MSKKLKECPFCKSALEITEYHCPDCDISIKGKFEEEGFSQLTAEQWEFLKVYVCCDGYKIEVADRLKTSESSVKAKLAEITKILSPQTQEKPERSPAMSESRNVLNELSNRKQEIVLNELRNLDDDQ
;
A
#
# COMPACT_ATOMS: atom_id res chain seq x y z
N MET A 1 0.07 -9.09 25.79
CA MET A 1 1.11 -8.97 24.75
C MET A 1 2.39 -8.47 25.40
N SER A 2 3.46 -9.26 25.33
CA SER A 2 4.77 -8.97 25.91
C SER A 2 5.45 -7.85 25.12
N LYS A 3 5.91 -6.80 25.81
CA LYS A 3 6.60 -5.66 25.20
C LYS A 3 7.99 -6.13 24.73
N LYS A 4 8.17 -6.33 23.43
CA LYS A 4 9.50 -6.64 22.86
C LYS A 4 10.44 -5.45 23.06
N LEU A 5 11.62 -5.69 23.61
CA LEU A 5 12.72 -4.72 23.63
C LEU A 5 13.28 -4.64 22.20
N LYS A 6 13.17 -3.47 21.56
CA LYS A 6 13.74 -3.22 20.22
C LYS A 6 15.15 -2.64 20.28
N GLU A 7 15.54 -2.08 21.42
CA GLU A 7 16.81 -1.36 21.59
C GLU A 7 17.51 -1.79 22.88
N CYS A 8 18.83 -1.75 22.85
CA CYS A 8 19.66 -2.00 24.01
C CYS A 8 19.46 -0.88 25.04
N PRO A 9 19.06 -1.18 26.29
CA PRO A 9 18.81 -0.16 27.30
C PRO A 9 20.07 0.63 27.68
N PHE A 10 21.26 0.09 27.43
CA PHE A 10 22.55 0.70 27.75
C PHE A 10 23.08 1.62 26.64
N CYS A 11 23.18 1.12 25.40
CA CYS A 11 23.81 1.86 24.29
C CYS A 11 22.83 2.37 23.22
N LYS A 12 21.53 2.07 23.35
CA LYS A 12 20.46 2.43 22.39
C LYS A 12 20.63 1.83 20.99
N SER A 13 21.57 0.91 20.79
CA SER A 13 21.69 0.17 19.52
C SER A 13 20.53 -0.80 19.33
N ALA A 14 20.20 -1.11 18.08
CA ALA A 14 19.20 -2.12 17.74
C ALA A 14 19.57 -3.50 18.33
N LEU A 15 18.57 -4.20 18.86
CA LEU A 15 18.74 -5.59 19.32
C LEU A 15 18.47 -6.55 18.17
N GLU A 16 19.22 -7.64 18.12
CA GLU A 16 19.02 -8.74 17.17
C GLU A 16 18.46 -9.95 17.89
N ILE A 17 17.49 -10.64 17.28
CA ILE A 17 17.02 -11.95 17.76
C ILE A 17 18.08 -12.98 17.39
N THR A 18 18.59 -13.71 18.39
CA THR A 18 19.66 -14.71 18.19
C THR A 18 19.27 -16.14 18.55
N GLU A 19 18.09 -16.32 19.16
CA GLU A 19 17.60 -17.62 19.58
C GLU A 19 16.07 -17.70 19.48
N TYR A 20 15.55 -18.77 18.88
CA TYR A 20 14.17 -19.20 19.04
C TYR A 20 14.15 -20.41 19.98
N HIS A 21 13.25 -20.40 20.97
CA HIS A 21 13.08 -21.51 21.91
C HIS A 21 11.68 -22.09 21.77
N CYS A 22 11.60 -23.42 21.57
CA CYS A 22 10.35 -24.16 21.56
C CYS A 22 10.09 -24.78 22.96
N PRO A 23 9.07 -24.32 23.71
CA PRO A 23 8.79 -24.85 25.04
C PRO A 23 8.23 -26.28 25.01
N ASP A 24 7.69 -26.74 23.87
CA ASP A 24 7.05 -28.07 23.77
C ASP A 24 8.05 -29.22 23.59
N CYS A 25 9.19 -28.95 22.93
CA CYS A 25 10.22 -29.95 22.67
C CYS A 25 11.61 -29.58 23.21
N ASP A 26 11.71 -28.45 23.92
CA ASP A 26 12.93 -27.93 24.56
C ASP A 26 14.10 -27.69 23.58
N ILE A 27 13.78 -27.42 22.31
CA ILE A 27 14.77 -27.12 21.28
C ILE A 27 14.99 -25.62 21.20
N SER A 28 16.27 -25.22 21.30
CA SER A 28 16.71 -23.86 21.01
C SER A 28 17.46 -23.81 19.67
N ILE A 29 16.98 -22.96 18.78
CA ILE A 29 17.58 -22.71 17.46
C ILE A 29 18.34 -21.39 17.55
N LYS A 30 19.67 -21.46 17.49
CA LYS A 30 20.55 -20.29 17.51
C LYS A 30 20.98 -19.90 16.11
N GLY A 31 20.99 -18.60 15.83
CA GLY A 31 21.39 -18.08 14.53
C GLY A 31 21.35 -16.56 14.49
N LYS A 32 21.74 -15.99 13.35
CA LYS A 32 21.40 -14.60 13.03
C LYS A 32 20.10 -14.64 12.25
N PHE A 33 19.04 -14.12 12.86
CA PHE A 33 17.73 -14.03 12.23
C PHE A 33 17.54 -12.62 11.72
N GLU A 34 17.22 -12.50 10.42
CA GLU A 34 16.88 -11.20 9.85
C GLU A 34 15.46 -10.80 10.27
N GLU A 35 15.33 -9.57 10.75
CA GLU A 35 14.03 -8.96 11.00
C GLU A 35 13.44 -8.46 9.67
N GLU A 36 12.71 -9.33 8.97
CA GLU A 36 12.06 -8.98 7.71
C GLU A 36 10.60 -8.56 7.87
N GLY A 37 10.15 -7.70 6.95
CA GLY A 37 8.75 -7.32 6.79
C GLY A 37 8.22 -6.48 7.95
N PHE A 38 7.33 -7.07 8.76
CA PHE A 38 6.52 -6.33 9.74
C PHE A 38 7.30 -5.84 10.98
N SER A 39 8.47 -6.42 11.27
CA SER A 39 9.35 -5.99 12.36
C SER A 39 9.86 -4.55 12.17
N GLN A 40 10.08 -4.17 10.92
CA GLN A 40 10.60 -2.86 10.50
C GLN A 40 9.54 -1.75 10.57
N LEU A 41 8.26 -2.10 10.73
CA LEU A 41 7.21 -1.10 10.83
C LEU A 41 7.28 -0.31 12.14
N THR A 42 7.13 1.01 12.02
CA THR A 42 7.00 1.91 13.15
C THR A 42 5.67 1.67 13.90
N ALA A 43 5.57 2.16 15.13
CA ALA A 43 4.33 2.04 15.90
C ALA A 43 3.13 2.71 15.19
N GLU A 44 3.39 3.82 14.50
CA GLU A 44 2.37 4.53 13.72
C GLU A 44 1.92 3.70 12.50
N GLN A 45 2.84 3.09 11.78
CA GLN A 45 2.52 2.21 10.63
C GLN A 45 1.74 0.97 11.07
N TRP A 46 2.07 0.40 12.23
CA TRP A 46 1.31 -0.68 12.84
C TRP A 46 -0.12 -0.28 13.19
N GLU A 47 -0.30 0.90 13.80
CA GLU A 47 -1.63 1.38 14.16
C GLU A 47 -2.46 1.69 12.91
N PHE A 48 -1.85 2.29 11.89
CA PHE A 48 -2.47 2.46 10.58
C PHE A 48 -2.95 1.13 10.00
N LEU A 49 -2.10 0.08 9.99
CA LEU A 49 -2.49 -1.23 9.47
C LEU A 49 -3.66 -1.85 10.24
N LYS A 50 -3.69 -1.73 11.57
CA LYS A 50 -4.84 -2.21 12.36
C LYS A 50 -6.12 -1.53 11.91
N VAL A 51 -6.11 -0.20 11.78
CA VAL A 51 -7.29 0.54 11.33
C VAL A 51 -7.66 0.17 9.90
N TYR A 52 -6.66 0.04 9.01
CA TYR A 52 -6.86 -0.34 7.63
C TYR A 52 -7.55 -1.70 7.49
N VAL A 53 -7.10 -2.71 8.23
CA VAL A 53 -7.72 -4.05 8.26
C VAL A 53 -9.10 -4.01 8.91
N CYS A 54 -9.29 -3.25 9.99
CA CYS A 54 -10.61 -3.11 10.63
C CYS A 54 -11.68 -2.46 9.74
N CYS A 55 -11.27 -1.72 8.71
CA CYS A 55 -12.15 -1.08 7.73
C CYS A 55 -12.13 -1.83 6.40
N ASP A 56 -11.76 -3.12 6.38
CA ASP A 56 -11.69 -3.99 5.19
C ASP A 56 -10.87 -3.41 4.03
N GLY A 57 -9.94 -2.50 4.33
CA GLY A 57 -9.14 -1.77 3.35
C GLY A 57 -9.88 -0.68 2.56
N TYR A 58 -11.13 -0.36 2.92
CA TYR A 58 -11.89 0.74 2.32
C TYR A 58 -11.27 2.09 2.68
N LYS A 59 -10.56 2.69 1.71
CA LYS A 59 -9.74 3.89 1.92
C LYS A 59 -10.54 5.10 2.42
N ILE A 60 -11.81 5.22 2.02
CA ILE A 60 -12.71 6.29 2.46
C ILE A 60 -13.01 6.13 3.96
N GLU A 61 -13.39 4.93 4.39
CA GLU A 61 -13.70 4.65 5.79
C GLU A 61 -12.46 4.80 6.69
N VAL A 62 -11.29 4.36 6.21
CA VAL A 62 -10.01 4.58 6.89
C VAL A 62 -9.70 6.08 7.00
N ALA A 63 -9.93 6.84 5.94
CA ALA A 63 -9.71 8.28 5.92
C ALA A 63 -10.60 9.00 6.95
N ASP A 64 -11.89 8.63 7.01
CA ASP A 64 -12.84 9.16 7.99
C ASP A 64 -12.42 8.81 9.42
N ARG A 65 -12.05 7.55 9.66
CA ARG A 65 -11.65 7.06 10.99
C ARG A 65 -10.35 7.68 11.50
N LEU A 66 -9.39 7.94 10.60
CA LEU A 66 -8.12 8.58 10.91
C LEU A 66 -8.16 10.11 10.76
N LYS A 67 -9.32 10.69 10.39
CA LYS A 67 -9.50 12.13 10.12
C LYS A 67 -8.45 12.68 9.16
N THR A 68 -8.22 11.96 8.07
CA THR A 68 -7.25 12.29 7.03
C THR A 68 -7.89 12.22 5.65
N SER A 69 -7.13 12.49 4.59
CA SER A 69 -7.61 12.39 3.22
C SER A 69 -7.38 11.00 2.63
N GLU A 70 -8.22 10.58 1.66
CA GLU A 70 -8.02 9.31 0.93
C GLU A 70 -6.64 9.25 0.25
N SER A 71 -6.11 10.39 -0.21
CA SER A 71 -4.75 10.49 -0.76
C SER A 71 -3.68 10.25 0.30
N SER A 72 -3.86 10.75 1.53
CA SER A 72 -2.97 10.43 2.65
C SER A 72 -2.98 8.94 2.99
N VAL A 73 -4.15 8.30 2.99
CA VAL A 73 -4.27 6.84 3.21
C VAL A 73 -3.49 6.07 2.14
N LYS A 74 -3.63 6.45 0.87
CA LYS A 74 -2.87 5.85 -0.24
C LYS A 74 -1.36 6.02 -0.06
N ALA A 75 -0.91 7.21 0.32
CA ALA A 75 0.51 7.49 0.54
C ALA A 75 1.08 6.65 1.69
N LYS A 76 0.37 6.57 2.82
CA LYS A 76 0.78 5.77 3.98
C LYS A 76 0.80 4.27 3.66
N LEU A 77 -0.19 3.78 2.92
CA LEU A 77 -0.21 2.39 2.47
C LEU A 77 0.97 2.09 1.53
N ALA A 78 1.29 2.98 0.59
CA ALA A 78 2.43 2.82 -0.31
C ALA A 78 3.78 2.80 0.44
N GLU A 79 3.93 3.63 1.47
CA GLU A 79 5.09 3.63 2.36
C GLU A 79 5.28 2.26 3.04
N ILE A 80 4.19 1.70 3.59
CA ILE A 80 4.21 0.39 4.25
C ILE A 80 4.46 -0.74 3.25
N THR A 81 3.83 -0.71 2.07
CA THR A 81 4.06 -1.71 1.01
C THR A 81 5.53 -1.73 0.57
N LYS A 82 6.21 -0.58 0.54
CA LYS A 82 7.65 -0.53 0.22
C LYS A 82 8.52 -1.27 1.25
N ILE A 83 8.14 -1.22 2.52
CA ILE A 83 8.85 -1.91 3.61
C ILE A 83 8.56 -3.42 3.55
N LEU A 84 7.30 -3.79 3.32
CA LEU A 84 6.88 -5.20 3.31
C LEU A 84 7.24 -5.95 2.03
N SER A 85 7.32 -5.24 0.90
CA SER A 85 7.55 -5.82 -0.43
C SER A 85 8.53 -4.97 -1.24
N PRO A 86 9.80 -4.85 -0.80
CA PRO A 86 10.81 -4.03 -1.47
C PRO A 86 11.10 -4.48 -2.91
N GLN A 87 10.87 -5.75 -3.24
CA GLN A 87 11.05 -6.30 -4.59
C GLN A 87 9.95 -5.89 -5.60
N THR A 88 8.86 -5.27 -5.15
CA THR A 88 7.74 -4.84 -6.01
C THR A 88 7.97 -3.44 -6.60
N GLN A 89 9.18 -2.88 -6.49
CA GLN A 89 9.51 -1.57 -7.07
C GLN A 89 9.81 -1.59 -8.58
N GLU A 90 9.84 -2.77 -9.22
CA GLU A 90 9.47 -2.83 -10.63
C GLU A 90 7.97 -2.51 -10.69
N LYS A 91 7.69 -1.21 -10.87
CA LYS A 91 6.42 -0.70 -11.41
C LYS A 91 5.88 -1.79 -12.33
N PRO A 92 4.72 -2.41 -12.05
CA PRO A 92 4.26 -3.49 -12.90
C PRO A 92 4.33 -2.94 -14.32
N GLU A 93 5.20 -3.52 -15.15
CA GLU A 93 5.07 -3.33 -16.58
C GLU A 93 3.63 -3.67 -16.84
N ARG A 94 2.85 -2.63 -17.11
CA ARG A 94 1.41 -2.72 -17.21
C ARG A 94 1.16 -3.84 -18.19
N SER A 95 0.55 -4.93 -17.74
CA SER A 95 0.26 -6.08 -18.59
C SER A 95 -0.41 -5.55 -19.87
N PRO A 96 -0.02 -6.00 -21.08
CA PRO A 96 -0.51 -5.46 -22.36
C PRO A 96 -2.05 -5.31 -22.41
N ALA A 97 -2.76 -6.24 -21.80
CA ALA A 97 -4.23 -6.27 -21.69
C ALA A 97 -4.83 -5.02 -20.99
N MET A 98 -4.11 -4.42 -20.05
CA MET A 98 -4.58 -3.27 -19.27
C MET A 98 -4.28 -1.93 -19.98
N SER A 99 -3.31 -1.90 -20.90
CA SER A 99 -3.07 -0.75 -21.79
C SER A 99 -4.08 -0.68 -22.94
N GLU A 100 -4.45 -1.82 -23.53
CA GLU A 100 -5.44 -1.88 -24.61
C GLU A 100 -6.81 -1.39 -24.14
N SER A 101 -7.26 -1.88 -22.98
CA SER A 101 -8.55 -1.45 -22.40
C SER A 101 -8.61 0.06 -22.13
N ARG A 102 -7.47 0.68 -21.79
CA ARG A 102 -7.38 2.13 -21.53
C ARG A 102 -7.32 2.95 -22.82
N ASN A 103 -6.67 2.42 -23.87
CA ASN A 103 -6.67 3.05 -25.19
C ASN A 103 -8.07 3.05 -25.79
N VAL A 104 -8.79 1.94 -25.71
CA VAL A 104 -10.19 1.85 -26.16
C VAL A 104 -11.09 2.81 -25.38
N LEU A 105 -10.95 2.91 -24.05
CA LEU A 105 -11.72 3.88 -23.25
C LEU A 105 -11.43 5.33 -23.65
N ASN A 106 -10.17 5.68 -23.93
CA ASN A 106 -9.79 7.02 -24.38
C ASN A 106 -10.30 7.33 -25.79
N GLU A 107 -10.19 6.38 -26.72
CA GLU A 107 -10.73 6.53 -28.08
C GLU A 107 -12.25 6.70 -28.07
N LEU A 108 -12.97 5.92 -27.27
CA LEU A 108 -14.42 6.05 -27.12
C LEU A 108 -14.82 7.40 -26.49
N SER A 109 -14.04 7.90 -25.52
CA SER A 109 -14.28 9.22 -24.92
C SER A 109 -14.06 10.35 -25.93
N ASN A 110 -12.97 10.30 -26.69
CA ASN A 110 -12.65 11.32 -27.70
C ASN A 110 -13.70 11.33 -28.83
N ARG A 111 -14.11 10.15 -29.30
CA ARG A 111 -15.10 10.01 -30.36
C ARG A 111 -16.47 10.53 -29.93
N LYS A 112 -16.85 10.34 -28.66
CA LYS A 112 -18.06 10.96 -28.09
C LYS A 112 -17.97 12.49 -28.06
N GLN A 113 -16.82 13.06 -27.70
CA GLN A 113 -16.64 14.51 -27.72
C GLN A 113 -16.71 15.08 -29.15
N GLU A 114 -16.16 14.39 -30.13
CA GLU A 114 -16.19 14.79 -31.54
C GLU A 114 -17.62 14.75 -32.12
N ILE A 115 -18.42 13.73 -31.78
CA ILE A 115 -19.83 13.66 -32.17
C ILE A 115 -20.63 14.85 -31.61
N VAL A 116 -20.44 15.15 -30.33
CA VAL A 116 -21.12 16.30 -29.68
C VAL A 116 -20.71 17.62 -30.32
N LEU A 117 -19.42 17.80 -30.63
CA LEU A 117 -18.94 19.01 -31.30
C LEU A 117 -19.51 19.15 -32.72
N ASN A 118 -19.63 18.05 -33.47
CA ASN A 118 -20.22 18.09 -34.80
C ASN A 118 -21.75 18.32 -34.77
N GLU A 119 -22.46 17.75 -33.80
CA GLU A 119 -23.90 18.02 -33.61
C GLU A 119 -24.15 19.49 -33.27
N LEU A 120 -23.31 20.10 -32.42
CA LEU A 120 -23.40 21.53 -32.12
C LEU A 120 -23.11 22.40 -33.35
N ARG A 121 -22.11 22.02 -34.17
CA ARG A 121 -21.75 22.76 -35.38
C ARG A 121 -22.85 22.73 -36.44
N ASN A 122 -23.55 21.61 -36.57
CA ASN A 122 -24.65 21.45 -37.53
C ASN A 122 -25.94 22.18 -37.10
N LEU A 123 -26.05 22.64 -35.84
CA LEU A 123 -27.17 23.46 -35.38
C LEU A 123 -26.98 24.96 -35.68
N ASP A 124 -25.75 25.39 -35.95
CA ASP A 124 -25.44 26.78 -36.33
C ASP A 124 -25.59 27.03 -37.85
N ASP A 125 -25.73 25.98 -38.68
CA ASP A 125 -25.83 26.06 -40.15
C ASP A 125 -27.29 26.11 -40.69
N ASP A 126 -28.30 26.07 -39.81
CA ASP A 126 -29.74 26.09 -40.16
C ASP A 126 -30.45 27.41 -39.78
N GLN A 127 -29.71 28.53 -39.70
CA GLN A 127 -30.25 29.91 -39.67
C GLN A 127 -29.84 30.74 -40.89
#